data_AF-A0AAP2DCT3-F1
#
_entry.id   AF-A0AAP2DCT3-F1
#
_cell.length_a   1.000
_cell.length_b   1.000
_cell.length_c   1.000
_cell.angle_alpha   90.00
_cell.angle_beta   90.00
_cell.angle_gamma   90.00
#
_symmetry.space_group_name_H-M   'P 1'
#
loop_
_entity.id
_entity.type
_entity.pdbx_description
1 polymer ?
#
loop_
_entity_poly.entity_id
_entity_poly.type
_entity_poly.pdbx_seq_one_letter_code
_entity_poly.pdbx_strand_id
1 'polypeptide(L)'
;MKIIHKVFCLTLLTYAAFLSSCQEDDNNPARPGTVRFTLQHRVSADAPDGRVTQSLPEGAKLYVSIATTAGEEVYSLREVTLVNMGGYAVSEPLALNTGDYILTRFIVAGDQVSYVAPQEGSPLAQWVEDPLPIAFTVEDNTIAGLQVQVLPFDETNAPQDFGYVGFGIQVAAYPYFNLSVFTLNENGLAFIPVRASILQGADTVFSQALPAGINAIAFVGDMEAIYQLVLEQPGYARYTVDFTLPTLLETLISSGKKALEIALRPAFTFVTRYNRGAAFSVVGSSLDELTVDWGDGTIEPLVPVIADQVEHEYTGDKDHYFVSVYGNDLNHIEELGFFYDFGSLKEITLDNLPALRRFRQGFAAAPPVVDFSHNPVLHEIEMIIANARSIVLAEDATVRYILLMGNNDTFQQSSLDHIIDVSYRAAVEGRMPVGTLALETMYTVPRRLIVTPSSDALEKLRALRDVYGWSISPDEF
;
A
#
# COMPACT_ATOMS: atom_id res chain seq x y z
N MET A 1 -56.42 -67.82 -23.50
CA MET A 1 -55.21 -67.37 -22.79
C MET A 1 -54.98 -65.87 -23.07
N LYS A 2 -55.62 -64.98 -22.30
CA LYS A 2 -55.44 -63.50 -22.32
C LYS A 2 -56.32 -62.76 -21.29
N ILE A 3 -57.24 -63.46 -20.62
CA ILE A 3 -58.14 -62.87 -19.60
C ILE A 3 -57.62 -63.08 -18.16
N ILE A 4 -56.76 -64.08 -17.92
CA ILE A 4 -56.28 -64.41 -16.56
C ILE A 4 -55.17 -63.45 -16.05
N HIS A 5 -54.50 -62.70 -16.92
CA HIS A 5 -53.47 -61.71 -16.50
C HIS A 5 -54.04 -60.36 -16.06
N LYS A 6 -55.27 -59.99 -16.46
CA LYS A 6 -55.86 -58.70 -16.06
C LYS A 6 -56.53 -58.74 -14.69
N VAL A 7 -56.97 -59.92 -14.24
CA VAL A 7 -57.59 -60.07 -12.92
C VAL A 7 -56.53 -60.09 -11.81
N PHE A 8 -55.33 -60.62 -12.07
CA PHE A 8 -54.26 -60.68 -11.07
C PHE A 8 -53.59 -59.32 -10.80
N CYS A 9 -53.58 -58.40 -11.77
CA CYS A 9 -53.05 -57.04 -11.59
C CYS A 9 -54.02 -56.10 -10.85
N LEU A 10 -55.34 -56.33 -10.96
CA LEU A 10 -56.32 -55.49 -10.27
C LEU A 10 -56.46 -55.85 -8.79
N THR A 11 -56.23 -57.12 -8.42
CA THR A 11 -56.26 -57.56 -7.01
C THR A 11 -54.99 -57.18 -6.23
N LEU A 12 -53.86 -56.95 -6.91
CA LEU A 12 -52.62 -56.48 -6.26
C LEU A 12 -52.67 -54.98 -5.94
N LEU A 13 -53.41 -54.18 -6.72
CA LEU A 13 -53.55 -52.74 -6.48
C LEU A 13 -54.51 -52.41 -5.31
N THR A 14 -55.48 -53.29 -5.04
CA THR A 14 -56.38 -53.16 -3.87
C THR A 14 -55.73 -53.57 -2.54
N TYR A 15 -54.63 -54.34 -2.54
CA TYR A 15 -53.90 -54.69 -1.31
C TYR A 15 -52.88 -53.62 -0.89
N ALA A 16 -52.46 -52.74 -1.80
CA ALA A 16 -51.55 -51.63 -1.49
C ALA A 16 -52.26 -50.41 -0.85
N ALA A 17 -53.59 -50.33 -0.92
CA ALA A 17 -54.36 -49.21 -0.37
C ALA A 17 -54.79 -49.40 1.10
N PHE A 18 -54.52 -50.56 1.72
CA PHE A 18 -54.89 -50.85 3.12
C PHE A 18 -53.72 -50.76 4.12
N LEU A 19 -52.54 -50.33 3.70
CA LEU A 19 -51.39 -50.08 4.60
C LEU A 19 -51.01 -48.60 4.74
N SER A 20 -51.84 -47.68 4.23
CA SER A 20 -51.76 -46.27 4.59
C SER A 20 -52.84 -45.95 5.62
N SER A 21 -52.76 -46.64 6.76
CA SER A 21 -53.31 -46.12 8.01
C SER A 21 -52.33 -45.04 8.46
N CYS A 22 -52.54 -43.79 8.03
CA CYS A 22 -52.08 -42.66 8.81
C CYS A 22 -52.68 -42.81 10.21
N GLN A 23 -51.90 -43.32 11.16
CA GLN A 23 -52.06 -42.88 12.53
C GLN A 23 -51.89 -41.37 12.47
N GLU A 24 -52.91 -40.63 12.90
CA GLU A 24 -52.66 -39.36 13.58
C GLU A 24 -51.71 -39.71 14.72
N ASP A 25 -50.42 -39.53 14.43
CA ASP A 25 -49.40 -39.61 15.45
C ASP A 25 -49.67 -38.39 16.32
N ASP A 26 -50.24 -38.63 17.50
CA ASP A 26 -50.39 -37.66 18.60
C ASP A 26 -49.03 -37.11 19.11
N ASN A 27 -47.95 -37.34 18.36
CA ASN A 27 -46.71 -36.61 18.45
C ASN A 27 -46.86 -35.27 17.73
N ASN A 28 -47.63 -34.37 18.34
CA ASN A 28 -47.44 -32.94 18.12
C ASN A 28 -45.92 -32.69 18.27
N PRO A 29 -45.19 -32.23 17.23
CA PRO A 29 -43.75 -32.02 17.36
C PRO A 29 -43.57 -31.05 18.52
N ALA A 30 -42.92 -31.51 19.59
CA ALA A 30 -42.70 -30.73 20.80
C ALA A 30 -42.19 -29.36 20.37
N ARG A 31 -42.98 -28.31 20.63
CA ARG A 31 -42.62 -26.98 20.16
C ARG A 31 -41.45 -26.55 21.03
N PRO A 32 -40.45 -25.87 20.44
CA PRO A 32 -39.32 -25.39 21.23
C PRO A 32 -39.85 -24.46 22.32
N GLY A 33 -39.44 -24.74 23.56
CA GLY A 33 -39.61 -23.78 24.66
C GLY A 33 -38.60 -22.64 24.51
N THR A 34 -38.66 -21.67 25.42
CA THR A 34 -37.70 -20.56 25.42
C THR A 34 -37.11 -20.36 26.81
N VAL A 35 -35.84 -20.00 26.87
CA VAL A 35 -35.17 -19.58 28.10
C VAL A 35 -34.88 -18.09 28.03
N ARG A 36 -35.00 -17.41 29.17
CA ARG A 36 -34.69 -15.99 29.31
C ARG A 36 -33.83 -15.78 30.54
N PHE A 37 -32.74 -15.04 30.38
CA PHE A 37 -31.78 -14.80 31.45
C PHE A 37 -32.02 -13.44 32.08
N THR A 38 -31.98 -13.39 33.41
CA THR A 38 -32.02 -12.16 34.20
C THR A 38 -30.73 -12.06 35.01
N LEU A 39 -30.05 -10.93 34.94
CA LEU A 39 -28.82 -10.70 35.70
C LEU A 39 -29.18 -10.28 37.12
N GLN A 40 -28.58 -10.94 38.11
CA GLN A 40 -28.71 -10.57 39.51
C GLN A 40 -27.36 -10.15 40.07
N HIS A 41 -27.28 -8.91 40.57
CA HIS A 41 -26.11 -8.44 41.31
C HIS A 41 -26.26 -8.77 42.79
N ARG A 42 -25.20 -9.29 43.42
CA ARG A 42 -25.13 -9.37 44.87
C ARG A 42 -24.72 -8.00 45.42
N VAL A 43 -25.64 -7.33 46.10
CA VAL A 43 -25.35 -6.12 46.88
C VAL A 43 -24.90 -6.58 48.27
N SER A 44 -23.71 -6.15 48.72
CA SER A 44 -23.28 -6.38 50.10
C SER A 44 -24.33 -5.83 51.07
N ALA A 45 -24.74 -6.65 52.04
CA ALA A 45 -25.79 -6.32 53.01
C ALA A 45 -25.47 -5.11 53.92
N ASP A 46 -24.23 -4.60 53.88
CA ASP A 46 -23.75 -3.48 54.71
C ASP A 46 -23.68 -2.11 54.01
N ALA A 47 -24.22 -1.95 52.79
CA ALA A 47 -24.25 -0.64 52.12
C ALA A 47 -25.47 0.19 52.59
N PRO A 48 -25.30 1.25 53.41
CA PRO A 48 -26.39 2.03 53.95
C PRO A 48 -26.69 3.21 53.02
N ASP A 49 -27.02 2.94 51.75
CA ASP A 49 -27.87 3.84 50.95
C ASP A 49 -28.33 3.12 49.67
N GLY A 50 -29.64 2.99 49.53
CA GLY A 50 -30.28 2.25 48.46
C GLY A 50 -30.17 3.00 47.13
N ARG A 51 -29.25 2.56 46.27
CA ARG A 51 -29.39 2.37 44.80
C ARG A 51 -27.98 2.34 44.18
N VAL A 52 -27.44 1.15 44.01
CA VAL A 52 -26.34 0.97 43.06
C VAL A 52 -26.99 0.84 41.68
N THR A 53 -27.22 1.96 41.00
CA THR A 53 -27.48 1.96 39.55
C THR A 53 -26.17 1.65 38.85
N GLN A 54 -25.85 0.38 38.69
CA GLN A 54 -24.83 -0.03 37.73
C GLN A 54 -25.53 -0.26 36.39
N SER A 55 -25.34 0.70 35.50
CA SER A 55 -25.80 0.62 34.12
C SER A 55 -24.92 -0.35 33.35
N LEU A 56 -25.53 -1.26 32.59
CA LEU A 56 -24.82 -1.95 31.52
C LEU A 56 -24.13 -0.92 30.61
N PRO A 57 -22.89 -1.16 30.17
CA PRO A 57 -22.26 -0.32 29.17
C PRO A 57 -23.11 -0.26 27.89
N GLU A 58 -23.01 0.86 27.17
CA GLU A 58 -23.70 1.01 25.90
C GLU A 58 -23.27 -0.12 24.94
N GLY A 59 -24.24 -0.79 24.32
CA GLY A 59 -23.98 -1.90 23.42
C GLY A 59 -23.66 -3.25 24.07
N ALA A 60 -23.73 -3.38 25.41
CA ALA A 60 -23.43 -4.64 26.10
C ALA A 60 -24.25 -5.82 25.54
N LYS A 61 -23.55 -6.94 25.33
CA LYS A 61 -24.08 -8.21 24.86
C LYS A 61 -23.90 -9.29 25.93
N LEU A 62 -24.77 -10.29 25.91
CA LEU A 62 -24.64 -11.49 26.72
C LEU A 62 -24.06 -12.62 25.87
N TYR A 63 -23.04 -13.30 26.37
CA TYR A 63 -22.49 -14.52 25.79
C TYR A 63 -22.75 -15.69 26.73
N VAL A 64 -23.41 -16.73 26.22
CA VAL A 64 -23.74 -17.94 26.99
C VAL A 64 -23.22 -19.22 26.33
N SER A 65 -22.79 -20.17 27.16
CA SER A 65 -22.64 -21.57 26.74
C SER A 65 -23.67 -22.43 27.48
N ILE A 66 -24.36 -23.30 26.74
CA ILE A 66 -25.40 -24.19 27.25
C ILE A 66 -25.08 -25.61 26.79
N ALA A 67 -25.12 -26.57 27.70
CA ALA A 67 -24.96 -27.98 27.42
C ALA A 67 -26.19 -28.78 27.88
N THR A 68 -26.38 -29.97 27.34
CA THR A 68 -27.32 -30.95 27.89
C THR A 68 -26.78 -31.53 29.20
N THR A 69 -27.62 -32.20 29.99
CA THR A 69 -27.16 -32.93 31.20
C THR A 69 -26.18 -34.07 30.88
N ALA A 70 -26.13 -34.53 29.63
CA ALA A 70 -25.12 -35.48 29.15
C ALA A 70 -23.76 -34.82 28.81
N GLY A 71 -23.65 -33.49 28.93
CA GLY A 71 -22.45 -32.72 28.65
C GLY A 71 -22.24 -32.34 27.18
N GLU A 72 -23.21 -32.60 26.31
CA GLU A 72 -23.16 -32.17 24.90
C GLU A 72 -23.44 -30.66 24.80
N GLU A 73 -22.52 -29.89 24.21
CA GLU A 73 -22.70 -28.45 24.05
C GLU A 73 -23.75 -28.15 22.97
N VAL A 74 -24.82 -27.47 23.37
CA VAL A 74 -25.93 -27.04 22.50
C VAL A 74 -25.64 -25.65 21.94
N TYR A 75 -25.08 -24.78 22.78
CA TYR A 75 -24.59 -23.47 22.39
C TYR A 75 -23.21 -23.22 22.99
N SER A 76 -22.30 -22.70 22.16
CA SER A 76 -20.96 -22.29 22.57
C SER A 76 -20.78 -20.78 22.37
N LEU A 77 -20.58 -20.04 23.47
CA LEU A 77 -20.43 -18.56 23.49
C LEU A 77 -21.41 -17.84 22.55
N ARG A 78 -22.68 -18.25 22.59
CA ARG A 78 -23.73 -17.67 21.76
C ARG A 78 -24.03 -16.26 22.25
N GLU A 79 -23.93 -15.30 21.33
CA GLU A 79 -24.39 -13.92 21.57
C GLU A 79 -25.92 -13.87 21.71
N VAL A 80 -26.39 -13.20 22.75
CA VAL A 80 -27.78 -12.93 23.07
C VAL A 80 -27.92 -11.44 23.40
N THR A 81 -28.89 -10.78 22.80
CA THR A 81 -29.19 -9.37 23.06
C THR A 81 -29.67 -9.19 24.50
N LEU A 82 -29.17 -8.15 25.18
CA LEU A 82 -29.66 -7.70 26.48
C LEU A 82 -30.53 -6.45 26.31
N VAL A 83 -31.62 -6.39 27.06
CA VAL A 83 -32.48 -5.22 27.18
C VAL A 83 -32.38 -4.69 28.62
N ASN A 84 -31.98 -3.42 28.76
CA ASN A 84 -31.93 -2.73 30.04
C ASN A 84 -33.31 -2.14 30.38
N MET A 85 -33.84 -2.48 31.54
CA MET A 85 -35.14 -2.05 32.04
C MET A 85 -35.00 -1.45 33.45
N GLY A 86 -34.53 -0.20 33.52
CA GLY A 86 -34.57 0.58 34.76
C GLY A 86 -33.72 0.02 35.91
N GLY A 87 -32.55 -0.56 35.59
CA GLY A 87 -31.63 -1.17 36.56
C GLY A 87 -31.64 -2.70 36.58
N TYR A 88 -32.51 -3.32 35.77
CA TYR A 88 -32.50 -4.76 35.52
C TYR A 88 -32.12 -5.04 34.07
N ALA A 89 -31.24 -6.01 33.86
CA ALA A 89 -30.89 -6.50 32.52
C ALA A 89 -31.55 -7.84 32.27
N VAL A 90 -32.26 -7.95 31.15
CA VAL A 90 -32.93 -9.18 30.76
C VAL A 90 -32.62 -9.51 29.31
N SER A 91 -32.30 -10.76 29.02
CA SER A 91 -32.02 -11.20 27.64
C SER A 91 -33.29 -11.22 26.78
N GLU A 92 -33.10 -11.20 25.46
CA GLU A 92 -34.09 -11.71 24.53
C GLU A 92 -34.31 -13.23 24.77
N PRO A 93 -35.52 -13.77 24.49
CA PRO A 93 -35.77 -15.20 24.62
C PRO A 93 -34.90 -16.02 23.66
N LEU A 94 -34.27 -17.08 24.17
CA LEU A 94 -33.48 -18.03 23.40
C LEU A 94 -34.28 -19.33 23.25
N ALA A 95 -34.55 -19.75 22.02
CA ALA A 95 -35.30 -20.98 21.75
C ALA A 95 -34.43 -22.23 22.01
N LEU A 96 -35.00 -23.20 22.73
CA LEU A 96 -34.38 -24.49 23.04
C LEU A 96 -35.45 -25.58 22.89
N ASN A 97 -35.02 -26.79 22.53
CA ASN A 97 -35.92 -27.94 22.58
C ASN A 97 -36.32 -28.23 24.05
N THR A 98 -37.41 -28.96 24.24
CA THR A 98 -37.80 -29.39 25.59
C THR A 98 -36.76 -30.36 26.15
N GLY A 99 -36.32 -30.14 27.39
CA GLY A 99 -35.32 -30.99 28.04
C GLY A 99 -34.59 -30.31 29.18
N ASP A 100 -33.65 -31.04 29.78
CA ASP A 100 -32.80 -30.58 30.87
C ASP A 100 -31.44 -30.11 30.36
N TYR A 101 -31.04 -28.92 30.79
CA TYR A 101 -29.86 -28.21 30.34
C TYR A 101 -29.03 -27.69 31.50
N ILE A 102 -27.80 -27.33 31.17
CA ILE A 102 -26.81 -26.77 32.08
C ILE A 102 -26.22 -25.52 31.43
N LEU A 103 -26.34 -24.38 32.10
CA LEU A 103 -25.62 -23.15 31.75
C LEU A 103 -24.18 -23.28 32.24
N THR A 104 -23.20 -23.19 31.33
CA THR A 104 -21.78 -23.43 31.64
C THR A 104 -20.88 -22.20 31.51
N ARG A 105 -21.34 -21.17 30.78
CA ARG A 105 -20.69 -19.85 30.70
C ARG A 105 -21.74 -18.74 30.65
N PHE A 106 -21.43 -17.62 31.29
CA PHE A 106 -22.29 -16.44 31.29
C PHE A 106 -21.41 -15.18 31.43
N ILE A 107 -21.25 -14.44 30.34
CA ILE A 107 -20.34 -13.29 30.23
C ILE A 107 -21.09 -12.11 29.62
N VAL A 108 -20.95 -10.93 30.21
CA VAL A 108 -21.50 -9.68 29.69
C VAL A 108 -20.35 -8.81 29.20
N ALA A 109 -20.38 -8.43 27.93
CA ALA A 109 -19.30 -7.66 27.32
C ALA A 109 -19.80 -6.65 26.27
N GLY A 110 -19.13 -5.50 26.19
CA GLY A 110 -19.18 -4.58 25.06
C GLY A 110 -17.82 -4.55 24.36
N ASP A 111 -17.17 -3.38 24.32
CA ASP A 111 -15.75 -3.27 23.90
C ASP A 111 -14.81 -4.02 24.85
N GLN A 112 -15.22 -4.20 26.11
CA GLN A 112 -14.52 -4.97 27.13
C GLN A 112 -15.51 -5.83 27.92
N VAL A 113 -15.01 -6.90 28.55
CA VAL A 113 -15.80 -7.74 29.46
C VAL A 113 -16.11 -6.94 30.71
N SER A 114 -17.39 -6.86 31.09
CA SER A 114 -17.86 -6.06 32.23
C SER A 114 -18.30 -6.92 33.40
N TYR A 115 -18.95 -8.06 33.13
CA TYR A 115 -19.42 -8.97 34.17
C TYR A 115 -19.25 -10.43 33.76
N VAL A 116 -18.94 -11.28 34.74
CA VAL A 116 -18.73 -12.71 34.55
C VAL A 116 -19.38 -13.48 35.70
N ALA A 117 -20.10 -14.56 35.38
CA ALA A 117 -20.52 -15.51 36.40
C ALA A 117 -19.35 -16.46 36.74
N PRO A 118 -18.92 -16.53 38.01
CA PRO A 118 -17.83 -17.41 38.42
C PRO A 118 -18.25 -18.89 38.30
N GLN A 119 -17.30 -19.74 37.92
CA GLN A 119 -17.49 -21.19 37.93
C GLN A 119 -17.27 -21.76 39.33
N GLU A 120 -17.99 -22.82 39.66
CA GLU A 120 -17.88 -23.56 40.91
C GLU A 120 -16.43 -24.04 41.08
N GLY A 121 -15.90 -23.86 42.29
CA GLY A 121 -14.49 -24.13 42.59
C GLY A 121 -13.51 -23.02 42.19
N SER A 122 -13.95 -21.95 41.51
CA SER A 122 -13.11 -20.76 41.29
C SER A 122 -12.96 -19.93 42.57
N PRO A 123 -11.87 -19.15 42.72
CA PRO A 123 -11.66 -18.26 43.87
C PRO A 123 -12.83 -17.31 44.16
N LEU A 124 -13.51 -16.84 43.11
CA LEU A 124 -14.62 -15.89 43.24
C LEU A 124 -16.00 -16.54 43.39
N ALA A 125 -16.11 -17.87 43.30
CA ALA A 125 -17.39 -18.58 43.44
C ALA A 125 -18.08 -18.34 44.79
N GLN A 126 -17.32 -18.14 45.87
CA GLN A 126 -17.84 -17.89 47.22
C GLN A 126 -18.63 -16.57 47.36
N TRP A 127 -18.48 -15.65 46.39
CA TRP A 127 -19.15 -14.36 46.39
C TRP A 127 -20.53 -14.39 45.73
N VAL A 128 -20.91 -15.53 45.13
CA VAL A 128 -22.26 -15.79 44.64
C VAL A 128 -22.86 -16.99 45.39
N GLU A 129 -24.18 -17.07 45.42
CA GLU A 129 -24.95 -18.16 46.03
C GLU A 129 -25.06 -19.37 45.10
N ASP A 130 -25.14 -19.14 43.79
CA ASP A 130 -25.30 -20.18 42.76
C ASP A 130 -24.29 -19.97 41.62
N PRO A 131 -23.03 -20.42 41.79
CA PRO A 131 -22.02 -20.34 40.73
C PRO A 131 -22.33 -21.30 39.57
N LEU A 132 -21.73 -21.06 38.40
CA LEU A 132 -21.88 -21.98 37.26
C LEU A 132 -21.18 -23.31 37.56
N PRO A 133 -21.68 -24.48 37.14
CA PRO A 133 -22.81 -24.67 36.23
C PRO A 133 -24.20 -24.59 36.89
N ILE A 134 -25.17 -23.96 36.23
CA ILE A 134 -26.56 -23.85 36.72
C ILE A 134 -27.47 -24.75 35.87
N ALA A 135 -28.18 -25.69 36.51
CA ALA A 135 -29.13 -26.57 35.84
C ALA A 135 -30.50 -25.91 35.65
N PHE A 136 -31.17 -26.15 34.52
CA PHE A 136 -32.52 -25.67 34.25
C PHE A 136 -33.26 -26.59 33.27
N THR A 137 -34.60 -26.57 33.33
CA THR A 137 -35.47 -27.37 32.46
C THR A 137 -36.27 -26.44 31.53
N VAL A 138 -36.39 -26.83 30.26
CA VAL A 138 -37.23 -26.16 29.26
C VAL A 138 -38.45 -27.04 29.01
N GLU A 139 -39.64 -26.50 29.29
CA GLU A 139 -40.91 -27.18 29.04
C GLU A 139 -41.57 -26.66 27.74
N ASP A 140 -42.53 -27.43 27.22
CA ASP A 140 -43.20 -27.10 25.97
C ASP A 140 -43.98 -25.78 26.10
N ASN A 141 -43.69 -24.84 25.20
CA ASN A 141 -44.38 -23.55 25.10
C ASN A 141 -44.36 -22.71 26.39
N THR A 142 -43.32 -22.88 27.23
CA THR A 142 -43.08 -22.04 28.42
C THR A 142 -41.82 -21.17 28.26
N ILE A 143 -41.73 -20.13 29.09
CA ILE A 143 -40.53 -19.29 29.23
C ILE A 143 -39.86 -19.65 30.56
N ALA A 144 -38.74 -20.36 30.51
CA ALA A 144 -37.91 -20.60 31.68
C ALA A 144 -37.12 -19.32 32.01
N GLY A 145 -37.39 -18.72 33.17
CA GLY A 145 -36.63 -17.58 33.67
C GLY A 145 -35.47 -18.02 34.54
N LEU A 146 -34.24 -17.79 34.09
CA LEU A 146 -33.03 -18.12 34.87
C LEU A 146 -32.40 -16.85 35.44
N GLN A 147 -32.25 -16.79 36.76
CA GLN A 147 -31.54 -15.72 37.46
C GLN A 147 -30.08 -16.14 37.61
N VAL A 148 -29.16 -15.35 37.04
CA VAL A 148 -27.72 -15.66 37.06
C VAL A 148 -26.99 -14.58 37.82
N GLN A 149 -26.21 -14.99 38.82
CA GLN A 149 -25.42 -14.07 39.63
C GLN A 149 -24.06 -13.82 38.99
N VAL A 150 -23.71 -12.54 38.87
CA VAL A 150 -22.46 -12.10 38.21
C VAL A 150 -21.67 -11.16 39.11
N LEU A 151 -20.36 -11.16 38.91
CA LEU A 151 -19.45 -10.21 39.56
C LEU A 151 -18.81 -9.31 38.48
N PRO A 152 -18.43 -8.06 38.82
CA PRO A 152 -17.71 -7.18 37.90
C PRO A 152 -16.38 -7.81 37.49
N PHE A 153 -15.99 -7.63 36.23
CA PHE A 153 -14.69 -8.00 35.70
C PHE A 153 -13.92 -6.71 35.40
N ASP A 154 -12.85 -6.46 36.15
CA ASP A 154 -12.00 -5.28 36.01
C ASP A 154 -10.50 -5.65 35.97
N GLU A 155 -9.63 -4.65 35.89
CA GLU A 155 -8.18 -4.82 35.77
C GLU A 155 -7.53 -5.56 36.97
N THR A 156 -8.26 -5.73 38.08
CA THR A 156 -7.75 -6.39 39.28
C THR A 156 -8.02 -7.90 39.31
N ASN A 157 -8.87 -8.41 38.41
CA ASN A 157 -9.20 -9.83 38.34
C ASN A 157 -8.70 -10.47 37.05
N ALA A 158 -8.13 -11.67 37.18
CA ALA A 158 -7.74 -12.49 36.05
C ALA A 158 -8.89 -13.42 35.65
N PRO A 159 -8.99 -13.87 34.37
CA PRO A 159 -9.99 -14.87 33.96
C PRO A 159 -10.00 -16.13 34.85
N GLN A 160 -8.82 -16.52 35.36
CA GLN A 160 -8.63 -17.67 36.24
C GLN A 160 -9.33 -17.50 37.60
N ASP A 161 -9.51 -16.27 38.09
CA ASP A 161 -10.23 -16.00 39.35
C ASP A 161 -11.71 -16.37 39.26
N PHE A 162 -12.25 -16.41 38.04
CA PHE A 162 -13.61 -16.81 37.71
C PHE A 162 -13.70 -18.27 37.22
N GLY A 163 -12.57 -18.99 37.11
CA GLY A 163 -12.51 -20.36 36.59
C GLY A 163 -12.29 -20.47 35.07
N TYR A 164 -12.07 -19.35 34.36
CA TYR A 164 -11.88 -19.34 32.92
C TYR A 164 -10.39 -19.45 32.54
N VAL A 165 -10.11 -20.07 31.41
CA VAL A 165 -8.74 -20.16 30.87
C VAL A 165 -8.38 -18.84 30.19
N GLY A 166 -7.41 -18.12 30.73
CA GLY A 166 -6.80 -16.96 30.08
C GLY A 166 -5.50 -17.34 29.36
N PHE A 167 -5.24 -16.74 28.20
CA PHE A 167 -3.93 -16.76 27.55
C PHE A 167 -3.38 -15.33 27.50
N GLY A 168 -2.14 -15.14 27.98
CA GLY A 168 -1.47 -13.85 27.90
C GLY A 168 -0.99 -13.61 26.47
N ILE A 169 -1.51 -12.58 25.81
CA ILE A 169 -0.94 -12.09 24.55
C ILE A 169 0.24 -11.20 24.91
N GLN A 170 1.46 -11.68 24.66
CA GLN A 170 2.65 -10.82 24.72
C GLN A 170 2.77 -10.08 23.38
N VAL A 171 2.32 -8.83 23.34
CA VAL A 171 2.62 -7.94 22.21
C VAL A 171 4.02 -7.38 22.45
N ALA A 172 5.01 -7.89 21.70
CA ALA A 172 6.34 -7.31 21.72
C ALA A 172 6.28 -5.91 21.10
N ALA A 173 6.57 -4.88 21.90
CA ALA A 173 6.75 -3.53 21.37
C ALA A 173 7.98 -3.55 20.45
N TYR A 174 7.79 -3.22 19.17
CA TYR A 174 8.89 -3.00 18.24
C TYR A 174 9.08 -1.49 18.05
N PRO A 175 10.33 -0.98 18.11
CA PRO A 175 10.59 0.42 17.87
C PRO A 175 10.22 0.77 16.42
N TYR A 176 9.46 1.84 16.26
CA TYR A 176 9.16 2.44 14.97
C TYR A 176 9.25 3.96 15.11
N PHE A 177 9.49 4.64 14.00
CA PHE A 177 9.38 6.10 13.93
C PHE A 177 8.57 6.47 12.69
N ASN A 178 7.96 7.66 12.71
CA ASN A 178 7.28 8.17 11.53
C ASN A 178 8.26 8.98 10.69
N LEU A 179 8.17 8.84 9.37
CA LEU A 179 8.95 9.58 8.38
C LEU A 179 8.02 10.40 7.49
N SER A 180 8.37 11.67 7.30
CA SER A 180 7.68 12.63 6.46
C SER A 180 8.68 13.26 5.50
N VAL A 181 8.52 13.01 4.20
CA VAL A 181 9.41 13.54 3.16
C VAL A 181 8.65 14.52 2.29
N PHE A 182 9.24 15.70 2.11
CA PHE A 182 8.62 16.80 1.38
C PHE A 182 9.62 17.50 0.46
N THR A 183 9.07 18.32 -0.41
CA THR A 183 9.81 19.22 -1.30
C THR A 183 9.33 20.64 -1.06
N LEU A 184 10.19 21.61 -1.33
CA LEU A 184 9.82 23.02 -1.34
C LEU A 184 9.54 23.43 -2.79
N ASN A 185 8.30 23.76 -3.09
CA ASN A 185 7.90 24.33 -4.37
C ASN A 185 7.35 25.76 -4.17
N GLU A 186 6.93 26.41 -5.25
CA GLU A 186 6.36 27.76 -5.22
C GLU A 186 5.12 27.88 -4.32
N ASN A 187 4.39 26.77 -4.12
CA ASN A 187 3.19 26.69 -3.28
C ASN A 187 3.49 26.29 -1.83
N GLY A 188 4.77 26.12 -1.46
CA GLY A 188 5.22 25.73 -0.13
C GLY A 188 5.66 24.26 -0.05
N LEU A 189 5.44 23.65 1.11
CA LEU A 189 5.83 22.27 1.36
C LEU A 189 4.81 21.28 0.80
N ALA A 190 5.26 20.34 -0.01
CA ALA A 190 4.44 19.26 -0.55
C ALA A 190 5.05 17.90 -0.24
N PHE A 191 4.24 16.98 0.30
CA PHE A 191 4.63 15.58 0.46
C PHE A 191 4.93 14.94 -0.89
N ILE A 192 5.97 14.09 -0.93
CA ILE A 192 6.34 13.34 -2.12
C ILE A 192 6.48 11.86 -1.81
N PRO A 193 6.22 10.96 -2.78
CA PRO A 193 6.65 9.59 -2.67
C PRO A 193 8.18 9.51 -2.65
N VAL A 194 8.72 8.45 -2.07
CA VAL A 194 10.17 8.23 -2.00
C VAL A 194 10.48 6.74 -1.86
N ARG A 195 11.64 6.29 -2.36
CA ARG A 195 12.21 5.01 -1.94
C ARG A 195 13.06 5.26 -0.70
N ALA A 196 12.65 4.67 0.42
CA ALA A 196 13.40 4.73 1.66
C ALA A 196 14.09 3.39 1.92
N SER A 197 15.39 3.45 2.23
CA SER A 197 16.18 2.30 2.66
C SER A 197 16.89 2.60 3.98
N ILE A 198 17.03 1.60 4.83
CA ILE A 198 17.86 1.67 6.04
C ILE A 198 18.97 0.64 5.90
N LEU A 199 20.21 1.10 6.01
CA LEU A 199 21.41 0.29 5.90
C LEU A 199 22.07 0.11 7.26
N GLN A 200 22.64 -1.07 7.51
CA GLN A 200 23.55 -1.34 8.62
C GLN A 200 24.88 -1.80 8.03
N GLY A 201 25.82 -0.87 7.84
CA GLY A 201 27.00 -1.13 7.03
C GLY A 201 26.62 -1.38 5.56
N ALA A 202 26.98 -2.53 5.01
CA ALA A 202 26.62 -2.91 3.64
C ALA A 202 25.24 -3.57 3.52
N ASP A 203 24.65 -4.00 4.64
CA ASP A 203 23.40 -4.75 4.64
C ASP A 203 22.19 -3.81 4.61
N THR A 204 21.21 -4.13 3.77
CA THR A 204 19.92 -3.42 3.75
C THR A 204 18.93 -4.10 4.69
N VAL A 205 18.56 -3.43 5.78
CA VAL A 205 17.63 -3.96 6.81
C VAL A 205 16.18 -3.51 6.59
N PHE A 206 15.98 -2.46 5.80
CA PHE A 206 14.67 -1.97 5.37
C PHE A 206 14.79 -1.40 3.96
N SER A 207 13.84 -1.68 3.07
CA SER A 207 13.72 -0.99 1.78
C SER A 207 12.28 -1.03 1.29
N GLN A 208 11.64 0.13 1.15
CA GLN A 208 10.28 0.24 0.66
C GLN A 208 10.07 1.51 -0.18
N ALA A 209 9.18 1.42 -1.16
CA ALA A 209 8.59 2.60 -1.79
C ALA A 209 7.48 3.13 -0.87
N LEU A 210 7.64 4.36 -0.42
CA LEU A 210 6.70 5.03 0.48
C LEU A 210 5.81 5.99 -0.31
N PRO A 211 4.49 5.98 -0.09
CA PRO A 211 3.61 6.99 -0.66
C PRO A 211 3.85 8.37 -0.06
N ALA A 212 3.39 9.41 -0.76
CA ALA A 212 3.37 10.77 -0.23
C ALA A 212 2.53 10.85 1.05
N GLY A 213 3.15 11.23 2.17
CA GLY A 213 2.49 11.37 3.46
C GLY A 213 3.42 11.07 4.64
N ILE A 214 2.82 10.81 5.80
CA ILE A 214 3.53 10.36 7.00
C ILE A 214 3.51 8.84 7.01
N ASN A 215 4.69 8.23 7.00
CA ASN A 215 4.86 6.78 6.90
C ASN A 215 5.50 6.23 8.16
N ALA A 216 4.94 5.18 8.74
CA ALA A 216 5.55 4.48 9.87
C ALA A 216 6.65 3.54 9.37
N ILE A 217 7.86 3.71 9.90
CA ILE A 217 9.04 2.92 9.56
C ILE A 217 9.36 2.01 10.74
N ALA A 218 9.21 0.71 10.51
CA ALA A 218 9.54 -0.34 11.45
C ALA A 218 10.51 -1.33 10.78
N PHE A 219 11.57 -1.69 11.49
CA PHE A 219 12.55 -2.66 11.03
C PHE A 219 13.15 -3.40 12.22
N VAL A 220 13.69 -4.59 11.98
CA VAL A 220 14.38 -5.39 13.01
C VAL A 220 15.85 -5.02 13.00
N GLY A 221 16.38 -4.63 14.15
CA GLY A 221 17.74 -4.16 14.28
C GLY A 221 18.24 -4.17 15.73
N ASP A 222 19.54 -4.03 15.90
CA ASP A 222 20.19 -3.76 17.17
C ASP A 222 19.97 -2.28 17.54
N MET A 223 19.47 -2.03 18.75
CA MET A 223 19.16 -0.67 19.24
C MET A 223 20.40 0.23 19.28
N GLU A 224 21.59 -0.33 19.46
CA GLU A 224 22.84 0.42 19.60
C GLU A 224 23.64 0.52 18.29
N ALA A 225 23.19 -0.16 17.23
CA ALA A 225 23.85 -0.08 15.94
C ALA A 225 23.62 1.28 15.26
N ILE A 226 24.62 1.70 14.48
CA ILE A 226 24.51 2.85 13.59
C ILE A 226 23.85 2.39 12.30
N TYR A 227 22.75 3.05 11.97
CA TYR A 227 22.00 2.87 10.75
C TYR A 227 22.18 4.08 9.85
N GLN A 228 22.11 3.87 8.53
CA GLN A 228 22.02 4.95 7.56
C GLN A 228 20.64 4.94 6.91
N LEU A 229 19.88 6.01 7.08
CA LEU A 229 18.67 6.27 6.31
C LEU A 229 19.07 6.83 4.95
N VAL A 230 18.64 6.18 3.87
CA VAL A 230 18.84 6.60 2.48
C VAL A 230 17.49 6.87 1.85
N LEU A 231 17.31 8.06 1.30
CA LEU A 231 16.11 8.44 0.56
C LEU A 231 16.47 8.76 -0.89
N GLU A 232 15.76 8.10 -1.81
CA GLU A 232 15.93 8.25 -3.25
C GLU A 232 14.58 8.57 -3.90
N GLN A 233 14.53 9.68 -4.63
CA GLN A 233 13.38 10.06 -5.43
C GLN A 233 13.90 10.69 -6.74
N PRO A 234 13.50 10.19 -7.92
CA PRO A 234 13.88 10.79 -9.19
C PRO A 234 13.58 12.29 -9.24
N GLY A 235 14.52 13.08 -9.74
CA GLY A 235 14.45 14.55 -9.75
C GLY A 235 14.89 15.21 -8.43
N TYR A 236 15.33 14.45 -7.43
CA TYR A 236 15.76 15.02 -6.16
C TYR A 236 17.11 14.48 -5.70
N ALA A 237 17.84 15.32 -4.96
CA ALA A 237 19.12 14.99 -4.37
C ALA A 237 18.93 13.80 -3.42
N ARG A 238 19.79 12.80 -3.55
CA ARG A 238 19.86 11.69 -2.61
C ARG A 238 20.13 12.24 -1.21
N TYR A 239 19.37 11.76 -0.23
CA TYR A 239 19.53 12.15 1.17
C TYR A 239 20.01 10.97 1.98
N THR A 240 21.10 11.18 2.73
CA THR A 240 21.68 10.19 3.62
C THR A 240 21.87 10.80 5.01
N VAL A 241 21.48 10.06 6.05
CA VAL A 241 21.77 10.44 7.43
C VAL A 241 22.01 9.20 8.28
N ASP A 242 23.07 9.26 9.08
CA ASP A 242 23.36 8.21 10.05
C ASP A 242 22.61 8.48 11.35
N PHE A 243 22.07 7.43 11.98
CA PHE A 243 21.33 7.52 13.23
C PHE A 243 21.45 6.24 14.07
N THR A 244 21.21 6.36 15.37
CA THR A 244 20.84 5.22 16.22
C THR A 244 19.36 5.36 16.60
N LEU A 245 18.66 4.23 16.79
CA LEU A 245 17.24 4.24 17.13
C LEU A 245 16.94 5.03 18.42
N PRO A 246 17.65 4.85 19.54
CA PRO A 246 17.44 5.63 20.76
C PRO A 246 17.55 7.14 20.51
N THR A 247 18.61 7.59 19.83
CA THR A 247 18.86 9.01 19.58
C THR A 247 17.78 9.64 18.70
N LEU A 248 17.36 8.92 17.65
CA LEU A 248 16.29 9.39 16.77
C LEU A 248 14.97 9.53 17.52
N LEU A 249 14.59 8.52 18.31
CA LEU A 249 13.36 8.54 19.09
C LEU A 249 13.38 9.64 20.14
N GLU A 250 14.49 9.81 20.87
CA GLU A 250 14.68 10.90 21.83
C GLU A 250 14.57 12.28 21.16
N THR A 251 15.15 12.43 19.97
CA THR A 251 15.06 13.68 19.19
C THR A 251 13.61 14.01 18.82
N LEU A 252 12.83 13.01 18.39
CA LEU A 252 11.41 13.21 18.06
C LEU A 252 10.58 13.57 19.31
N ILE A 253 10.80 12.88 20.42
CA ILE A 253 10.11 13.13 21.69
C ILE A 253 10.44 14.54 22.21
N SER A 254 11.73 14.88 22.31
CA SER A 254 12.20 16.16 22.87
C SER A 254 11.82 17.38 22.02
N SER A 255 11.76 17.21 20.70
CA SER A 255 11.30 18.28 19.78
C SER A 255 9.78 18.41 19.70
N GLY A 256 9.02 17.48 20.30
CA GLY A 256 7.56 17.40 20.16
C GLY A 256 7.09 17.08 18.74
N LYS A 257 8.01 16.63 17.86
CA LYS A 257 7.69 16.27 16.48
C LYS A 257 7.10 14.86 16.44
N LYS A 258 6.06 14.69 15.62
CA LYS A 258 5.41 13.39 15.42
C LYS A 258 6.12 12.51 14.37
N ALA A 259 7.03 13.10 13.59
CA ALA A 259 7.76 12.43 12.51
C ALA A 259 9.14 13.07 12.28
N LEU A 260 10.06 12.28 11.74
CA LEU A 260 11.29 12.76 11.12
C LEU A 260 10.92 13.46 9.82
N GLU A 261 11.20 14.75 9.76
CA GLU A 261 10.83 15.66 8.68
C GLU A 261 12.03 15.96 7.79
N ILE A 262 11.98 15.56 6.52
CA ILE A 262 13.09 15.73 5.57
C ILE A 262 12.60 16.47 4.32
N ALA A 263 13.32 17.55 3.98
CA ALA A 263 13.15 18.29 2.74
C ALA A 263 14.16 17.79 1.70
N LEU A 264 13.71 17.21 0.59
CA LEU A 264 14.61 16.90 -0.51
C LEU A 264 14.85 18.12 -1.38
N ARG A 265 16.09 18.26 -1.86
CA ARG A 265 16.49 19.35 -2.76
C ARG A 265 16.27 18.93 -4.21
N PRO A 266 15.85 19.83 -5.10
CA PRO A 266 15.84 19.59 -6.53
C PRO A 266 17.19 19.07 -7.04
N ALA A 267 17.15 18.16 -7.99
CA ALA A 267 18.33 17.62 -8.65
C ALA A 267 18.04 17.22 -10.10
N PHE A 268 19.11 17.18 -10.89
CA PHE A 268 19.19 16.31 -12.05
C PHE A 268 19.59 14.91 -11.58
N THR A 269 18.87 13.87 -12.00
CA THR A 269 19.15 12.50 -11.53
C THR A 269 19.16 11.50 -12.67
N PHE A 270 19.98 10.46 -12.55
CA PHE A 270 19.94 9.31 -13.44
C PHE A 270 20.35 8.04 -12.71
N VAL A 271 19.99 6.89 -13.29
CA VAL A 271 20.40 5.58 -12.80
C VAL A 271 21.30 4.93 -13.84
N THR A 272 22.49 4.51 -13.41
CA THR A 272 23.46 3.86 -14.31
C THR A 272 22.91 2.54 -14.82
N ARG A 273 23.20 2.20 -16.07
CA ARG A 273 22.81 0.89 -16.62
C ARG A 273 23.73 -0.24 -16.16
N TYR A 274 25.00 0.09 -15.92
CA TYR A 274 26.04 -0.85 -15.52
C TYR A 274 26.76 -0.35 -14.27
N ASN A 275 27.49 -1.25 -13.63
CA ASN A 275 28.21 -1.01 -12.38
C ASN A 275 29.69 -0.68 -12.55
N ARG A 276 30.13 -0.32 -13.76
CA ARG A 276 31.56 -0.07 -14.05
C ARG A 276 31.95 1.39 -13.89
N GLY A 277 31.05 2.29 -14.26
CA GLY A 277 31.28 3.72 -14.16
C GLY A 277 30.08 4.51 -14.67
N ALA A 278 30.15 5.82 -14.47
CA ALA A 278 29.22 6.81 -14.97
C ALA A 278 30.02 7.93 -15.62
N ALA A 279 29.59 8.39 -16.79
CA ALA A 279 30.19 9.53 -17.46
C ALA A 279 29.13 10.37 -18.17
N PHE A 280 29.24 11.69 -18.01
CA PHE A 280 28.38 12.64 -18.69
C PHE A 280 29.10 13.96 -18.92
N SER A 281 28.70 14.70 -19.94
CA SER A 281 29.17 16.06 -20.19
C SER A 281 28.12 17.07 -19.77
N VAL A 282 28.55 18.18 -19.20
CA VAL A 282 27.66 19.26 -18.74
C VAL A 282 28.26 20.60 -19.10
N VAL A 283 27.48 21.44 -19.78
CA VAL A 283 27.87 22.81 -20.12
C VAL A 283 26.80 23.75 -19.61
N GLY A 284 27.23 24.86 -19.02
CA GLY A 284 26.35 25.87 -18.47
C GLY A 284 27.02 27.22 -18.30
N SER A 285 26.24 28.26 -18.04
CA SER A 285 26.77 29.59 -17.79
C SER A 285 27.46 29.72 -16.43
N SER A 286 27.13 28.83 -15.49
CA SER A 286 27.76 28.67 -14.18
C SER A 286 27.52 27.23 -13.72
N LEU A 287 28.56 26.59 -13.14
CA LEU A 287 28.51 25.21 -12.65
C LEU A 287 29.22 25.08 -11.29
N ASP A 288 29.67 26.19 -10.70
CA ASP A 288 30.61 26.21 -9.58
C ASP A 288 29.95 25.77 -8.26
N GLU A 289 28.63 25.91 -8.14
CA GLU A 289 27.86 25.53 -6.96
C GLU A 289 27.13 24.18 -7.14
N LEU A 290 27.55 23.36 -8.10
CA LEU A 290 27.03 22.01 -8.30
C LEU A 290 27.84 20.96 -7.55
N THR A 291 27.15 19.97 -7.03
CA THR A 291 27.69 18.79 -6.35
C THR A 291 27.09 17.54 -7.00
N VAL A 292 27.89 16.50 -7.14
CA VAL A 292 27.44 15.17 -7.56
C VAL A 292 27.54 14.19 -6.39
N ASP A 293 26.43 13.49 -6.10
CA ASP A 293 26.42 12.26 -5.30
C ASP A 293 26.33 11.08 -6.27
N TRP A 294 27.37 10.27 -6.28
CA TRP A 294 27.52 9.13 -7.21
C TRP A 294 26.71 7.90 -6.81
N GLY A 295 26.05 7.90 -5.65
CA GLY A 295 25.21 6.80 -5.15
C GLY A 295 25.97 5.67 -4.45
N ASP A 296 27.30 5.74 -4.42
CA ASP A 296 28.20 4.77 -3.75
C ASP A 296 28.80 5.31 -2.44
N GLY A 297 28.41 6.53 -2.04
CA GLY A 297 28.95 7.24 -0.88
C GLY A 297 29.96 8.31 -1.25
N THR A 298 30.43 8.36 -2.49
CA THR A 298 31.28 9.43 -3.00
C THR A 298 30.43 10.65 -3.33
N ILE A 299 30.76 11.79 -2.71
CA ILE A 299 30.13 13.08 -2.95
C ILE A 299 31.24 14.10 -3.20
N GLU A 300 31.16 14.83 -4.31
CA GLU A 300 32.18 15.80 -4.67
C GLU A 300 31.61 16.99 -5.46
N PRO A 301 32.30 18.14 -5.46
CA PRO A 301 31.95 19.25 -6.34
C PRO A 301 31.98 18.80 -7.81
N LEU A 302 31.05 19.30 -8.61
CA LEU A 302 31.03 19.01 -10.03
C LEU A 302 32.16 19.79 -10.72
N VAL A 303 33.30 19.14 -10.91
CA VAL A 303 34.47 19.73 -11.59
C VAL A 303 34.65 19.00 -12.93
N PRO A 304 34.37 19.64 -14.07
CA PRO A 304 34.66 19.03 -15.36
C PRO A 304 36.16 18.78 -15.53
N VAL A 305 36.54 17.57 -15.94
CA VAL A 305 37.96 17.14 -15.96
C VAL A 305 38.62 17.50 -17.29
N ILE A 306 38.03 17.05 -18.41
CA ILE A 306 38.52 17.28 -19.79
C ILE A 306 37.30 17.43 -20.71
N ALA A 307 37.30 18.45 -21.58
CA ALA A 307 36.24 18.67 -22.57
C ALA A 307 34.81 18.61 -22.00
N ASP A 308 34.62 19.23 -20.83
CA ASP A 308 33.34 19.34 -20.13
C ASP A 308 32.74 18.01 -19.64
N GLN A 309 33.55 16.96 -19.57
CA GLN A 309 33.14 15.63 -19.11
C GLN A 309 33.43 15.42 -17.62
N VAL A 310 32.47 14.80 -16.94
CA VAL A 310 32.52 14.34 -15.55
C VAL A 310 32.43 12.81 -15.57
N GLU A 311 33.32 12.13 -14.86
CA GLU A 311 33.42 10.67 -14.86
C GLU A 311 33.63 10.15 -13.44
N HIS A 312 33.11 8.95 -13.19
CA HIS A 312 33.32 8.21 -11.95
C HIS A 312 33.36 6.71 -12.23
N GLU A 313 34.30 6.00 -11.60
CA GLU A 313 34.41 4.55 -11.68
C GLU A 313 33.91 3.92 -10.38
N TYR A 314 33.07 2.89 -10.50
CA TYR A 314 32.52 2.19 -9.35
C TYR A 314 33.37 0.96 -9.00
N THR A 315 33.54 0.73 -7.70
CA THR A 315 34.27 -0.44 -7.18
C THR A 315 33.38 -1.45 -6.44
N GLY A 316 32.08 -1.15 -6.28
CA GLY A 316 31.14 -1.96 -5.52
C GLY A 316 30.31 -2.95 -6.36
N ASP A 317 29.66 -3.87 -5.65
CA ASP A 317 28.90 -5.00 -6.24
C ASP A 317 27.45 -4.65 -6.63
N LYS A 318 27.01 -3.39 -6.49
CA LYS A 318 25.65 -2.99 -6.88
C LYS A 318 25.50 -3.05 -8.40
N ASP A 319 24.37 -3.56 -8.90
CA ASP A 319 24.08 -3.60 -10.33
C ASP A 319 23.95 -2.20 -10.97
N HIS A 320 23.42 -1.25 -10.19
CA HIS A 320 23.10 0.10 -10.62
C HIS A 320 23.33 1.11 -9.49
N TYR A 321 23.63 2.34 -9.87
CA TYR A 321 23.82 3.46 -8.94
C TYR A 321 22.86 4.60 -9.28
N PHE A 322 22.22 5.16 -8.26
CA PHE A 322 21.41 6.37 -8.35
C PHE A 322 22.33 7.58 -8.21
N VAL A 323 22.54 8.30 -9.31
CA VAL A 323 23.37 9.50 -9.35
C VAL A 323 22.47 10.72 -9.26
N SER A 324 22.84 11.67 -8.39
CA SER A 324 22.14 12.96 -8.29
C SER A 324 23.12 14.12 -8.35
N VAL A 325 22.88 15.05 -9.27
CA VAL A 325 23.58 16.33 -9.37
C VAL A 325 22.64 17.41 -8.82
N TYR A 326 23.10 18.16 -7.83
CA TYR A 326 22.31 19.18 -7.15
C TYR A 326 23.15 20.38 -6.78
N GLY A 327 22.50 21.53 -6.56
CA GLY A 327 23.18 22.79 -6.27
C GLY A 327 22.34 23.98 -6.68
N ASN A 328 22.84 25.19 -6.40
CA ASN A 328 22.12 26.41 -6.77
C ASN A 328 22.15 26.67 -8.29
N ASP A 329 23.14 26.11 -8.99
CA ASP A 329 23.36 26.35 -10.42
C ASP A 329 22.65 25.35 -11.35
N LEU A 330 21.67 24.58 -10.86
CA LEU A 330 20.93 23.63 -11.71
C LEU A 330 20.22 24.30 -12.89
N ASN A 331 19.72 25.51 -12.67
CA ASN A 331 19.08 26.35 -13.68
C ASN A 331 20.08 26.99 -14.66
N HIS A 332 21.39 26.73 -14.54
CA HIS A 332 22.43 27.20 -15.44
C HIS A 332 22.96 26.10 -16.37
N ILE A 333 22.50 24.85 -16.21
CA ILE A 333 22.83 23.75 -17.12
C ILE A 333 22.09 23.94 -18.46
N GLU A 334 22.85 24.19 -19.52
CA GLU A 334 22.33 24.47 -20.88
C GLU A 334 22.49 23.28 -21.82
N GLU A 335 23.52 22.45 -21.63
CA GLU A 335 23.76 21.23 -22.41
C GLU A 335 24.11 20.06 -21.51
N LEU A 336 23.52 18.90 -21.81
CA LEU A 336 23.77 17.64 -21.12
C LEU A 336 24.04 16.55 -22.15
N GLY A 337 25.11 15.79 -21.95
CA GLY A 337 25.57 14.76 -22.89
C GLY A 337 25.91 13.43 -22.21
N PHE A 338 25.56 12.32 -22.85
CA PHE A 338 25.91 10.97 -22.41
C PHE A 338 26.53 10.21 -23.56
N PHE A 339 27.80 9.82 -23.42
CA PHE A 339 28.52 9.16 -24.50
C PHE A 339 29.15 7.85 -24.05
N TYR A 340 29.21 6.90 -24.99
CA TYR A 340 29.87 5.60 -24.82
C TYR A 340 29.27 4.76 -23.67
N ASP A 341 29.94 3.67 -23.30
CA ASP A 341 29.43 2.70 -22.33
C ASP A 341 29.13 3.32 -20.96
N PHE A 342 29.97 4.25 -20.48
CA PHE A 342 29.77 4.94 -19.20
C PHE A 342 28.63 5.97 -19.22
N GLY A 343 28.17 6.37 -20.41
CA GLY A 343 26.95 7.16 -20.59
C GLY A 343 25.66 6.33 -20.68
N SER A 344 25.72 5.01 -20.49
CA SER A 344 24.53 4.15 -20.61
C SER A 344 23.62 4.26 -19.39
N LEU A 345 22.35 4.55 -19.63
CA LEU A 345 21.37 4.89 -18.58
C LEU A 345 20.25 3.85 -18.50
N LYS A 346 19.80 3.60 -17.27
CA LYS A 346 18.57 2.86 -16.98
C LYS A 346 17.38 3.81 -16.87
N GLU A 347 17.57 4.93 -16.17
CA GLU A 347 16.57 5.97 -15.91
C GLU A 347 17.25 7.35 -15.92
N ILE A 348 16.48 8.39 -16.22
CA ILE A 348 16.92 9.79 -16.20
C ILE A 348 15.73 10.70 -15.82
N THR A 349 15.99 11.77 -15.09
CA THR A 349 14.99 12.79 -14.75
C THR A 349 15.58 14.18 -14.95
N LEU A 350 14.90 14.99 -15.76
CA LEU A 350 15.38 16.29 -16.25
C LEU A 350 14.52 17.47 -15.73
N ASP A 351 13.59 17.19 -14.81
CA ASP A 351 12.54 18.11 -14.35
C ASP A 351 13.06 19.43 -13.78
N ASN A 352 14.27 19.41 -13.21
CA ASN A 352 14.88 20.58 -12.57
C ASN A 352 15.96 21.25 -13.43
N LEU A 353 15.91 21.06 -14.75
CA LEU A 353 16.83 21.67 -15.71
C LEU A 353 16.09 22.66 -16.64
N PRO A 354 15.53 23.76 -16.13
CA PRO A 354 14.71 24.67 -16.91
C PRO A 354 15.47 25.41 -18.02
N ALA A 355 16.80 25.46 -17.94
CA ALA A 355 17.66 26.08 -18.95
C ALA A 355 18.23 25.10 -19.99
N LEU A 356 17.85 23.82 -19.94
CA LEU A 356 18.37 22.80 -20.86
C LEU A 356 17.98 23.12 -22.32
N ARG A 357 18.97 23.45 -23.14
CA ARG A 357 18.84 23.79 -24.56
C ARG A 357 19.24 22.64 -25.48
N ARG A 358 20.19 21.81 -25.04
CA ARG A 358 20.71 20.69 -25.84
C ARG A 358 20.83 19.43 -24.99
N PHE A 359 20.29 18.33 -25.51
CA PHE A 359 20.49 16.99 -24.96
C PHE A 359 21.14 16.09 -26.01
N ARG A 360 22.24 15.43 -25.62
CA ARG A 360 22.97 14.51 -26.51
C ARG A 360 23.15 13.15 -25.85
N GLN A 361 22.88 12.08 -26.59
CA GLN A 361 23.18 10.73 -26.17
C GLN A 361 23.70 9.91 -27.35
N GLY A 362 24.99 9.63 -27.37
CA GLY A 362 25.67 9.00 -28.51
C GLY A 362 26.49 7.79 -28.09
N PHE A 363 26.37 6.68 -28.82
CA PHE A 363 27.07 5.41 -28.52
C PHE A 363 26.85 4.89 -27.09
N ALA A 364 25.74 5.30 -26.47
CA ALA A 364 25.34 4.93 -25.13
C ALA A 364 23.92 4.36 -25.18
N ALA A 365 23.61 3.47 -24.23
CA ALA A 365 22.30 2.86 -24.18
C ALA A 365 21.27 3.81 -23.53
N ALA A 366 20.33 4.34 -24.33
CA ALA A 366 19.28 5.23 -23.87
C ALA A 366 18.35 4.57 -22.82
N PRO A 367 17.82 5.35 -21.85
CA PRO A 367 16.80 4.83 -20.94
C PRO A 367 15.48 4.63 -21.69
N PRO A 368 14.56 3.78 -21.20
CA PRO A 368 13.34 3.45 -21.91
C PRO A 368 12.37 4.63 -22.09
N VAL A 369 12.45 5.65 -21.24
CA VAL A 369 11.66 6.88 -21.34
C VAL A 369 12.58 8.06 -21.09
N VAL A 370 12.48 9.08 -21.92
CA VAL A 370 13.10 10.40 -21.68
C VAL A 370 12.01 11.45 -21.74
N ASP A 371 11.82 12.15 -20.63
CA ASP A 371 10.81 13.18 -20.50
C ASP A 371 11.46 14.56 -20.51
N PHE A 372 11.15 15.33 -21.55
CA PHE A 372 11.57 16.73 -21.72
C PHE A 372 10.42 17.72 -21.52
N SER A 373 9.27 17.28 -20.97
CA SER A 373 8.10 18.15 -20.78
C SER A 373 8.36 19.33 -19.84
N HIS A 374 9.41 19.26 -19.02
CA HIS A 374 9.85 20.31 -18.10
C HIS A 374 11.00 21.17 -18.64
N ASN A 375 11.41 21.00 -19.91
CA ASN A 375 12.53 21.72 -20.53
C ASN A 375 12.04 22.63 -21.68
N PRO A 376 11.36 23.75 -21.37
CA PRO A 376 10.65 24.56 -22.37
C PRO A 376 11.58 25.26 -23.39
N VAL A 377 12.87 25.43 -23.04
CA VAL A 377 13.87 26.07 -23.90
C VAL A 377 14.72 25.06 -24.69
N LEU A 378 14.30 23.79 -24.72
CA LEU A 378 15.00 22.75 -25.45
C LEU A 378 14.95 23.01 -26.96
N HIS A 379 16.12 23.07 -27.59
CA HIS A 379 16.29 23.37 -29.02
C HIS A 379 16.84 22.20 -29.80
N GLU A 380 17.61 21.32 -29.15
CA GLU A 380 18.37 20.28 -29.83
C GLU A 380 18.32 18.97 -29.05
N ILE A 381 17.90 17.90 -29.72
CA ILE A 381 17.92 16.53 -29.22
C ILE A 381 18.72 15.69 -30.21
N GLU A 382 19.77 15.04 -29.74
CA GLU A 382 20.54 14.06 -30.49
C GLU A 382 20.61 12.78 -29.67
N MET A 383 20.02 11.68 -30.14
CA MET A 383 19.94 10.44 -29.37
C MET A 383 20.08 9.19 -30.22
N ILE A 384 20.93 8.26 -29.77
CA ILE A 384 20.84 6.86 -30.20
C ILE A 384 19.75 6.17 -29.39
N ILE A 385 18.63 5.88 -30.03
CA ILE A 385 17.41 5.40 -29.38
C ILE A 385 17.33 3.88 -29.30
N ALA A 386 18.44 3.13 -29.29
CA ALA A 386 18.42 1.65 -29.39
C ALA A 386 17.55 0.93 -28.33
N ASN A 387 17.27 1.56 -27.18
CA ASN A 387 16.40 1.01 -26.13
C ASN A 387 15.27 1.96 -25.69
N ALA A 388 15.17 3.15 -26.29
CA ALA A 388 14.17 4.12 -25.87
C ALA A 388 12.79 3.69 -26.38
N ARG A 389 11.76 3.73 -25.56
CA ARG A 389 10.38 3.44 -25.97
C ARG A 389 9.59 4.70 -26.22
N SER A 390 9.89 5.75 -25.46
CA SER A 390 9.19 7.03 -25.52
C SER A 390 10.12 8.19 -25.27
N ILE A 391 9.93 9.25 -26.06
CA ILE A 391 10.40 10.60 -25.80
C ILE A 391 9.15 11.48 -25.63
N VAL A 392 9.09 12.22 -24.54
CA VAL A 392 8.00 13.16 -24.25
C VAL A 392 8.54 14.57 -24.39
N LEU A 393 7.87 15.41 -25.17
CA LEU A 393 8.19 16.84 -25.33
C LEU A 393 7.09 17.68 -24.69
N ALA A 394 7.46 18.88 -24.22
CA ALA A 394 6.47 19.89 -23.84
C ALA A 394 5.57 20.25 -25.02
N GLU A 395 4.29 20.51 -24.75
CA GLU A 395 3.28 20.85 -25.77
C GLU A 395 3.65 22.11 -26.57
N ASP A 396 4.39 23.02 -25.94
CA ASP A 396 4.88 24.26 -26.51
C ASP A 396 6.41 24.23 -26.76
N ALA A 397 7.02 23.04 -26.84
CA ALA A 397 8.45 22.95 -27.14
C ALA A 397 8.80 23.59 -28.50
N THR A 398 10.00 24.17 -28.57
CA THR A 398 10.54 24.81 -29.77
C THR A 398 11.84 24.13 -30.22
N VAL A 399 11.78 22.79 -30.33
CA VAL A 399 12.92 21.96 -30.73
C VAL A 399 13.15 22.12 -32.24
N ARG A 400 14.26 22.74 -32.62
CA ARG A 400 14.63 23.00 -34.02
C ARG A 400 15.42 21.88 -34.67
N TYR A 401 16.03 21.01 -33.87
CA TYR A 401 16.85 19.91 -34.36
C TYR A 401 16.60 18.66 -33.52
N ILE A 402 16.04 17.63 -34.16
CA ILE A 402 15.85 16.32 -33.57
C ILE A 402 16.55 15.30 -34.46
N LEU A 403 17.56 14.65 -33.91
CA LEU A 403 18.25 13.52 -34.51
C LEU A 403 18.04 12.29 -33.63
N LEU A 404 17.16 11.40 -34.05
CA LEU A 404 16.93 10.10 -33.43
C LEU A 404 17.45 9.02 -34.37
N MET A 405 18.46 8.28 -33.90
CA MET A 405 19.07 7.20 -34.67
C MET A 405 18.98 5.87 -33.94
N GLY A 406 18.59 4.80 -34.63
CA GLY A 406 18.65 3.47 -34.03
C GLY A 406 17.81 2.45 -34.74
N ASN A 407 18.22 1.18 -34.65
CA ASN A 407 17.36 0.06 -35.00
C ASN A 407 16.63 -0.33 -33.72
N ASN A 408 15.42 0.19 -33.53
CA ASN A 408 14.66 -0.06 -32.32
C ASN A 408 13.23 -0.46 -32.68
N ASP A 409 12.92 -1.73 -32.43
CA ASP A 409 11.57 -2.31 -32.57
C ASP A 409 10.64 -1.97 -31.39
N THR A 410 11.18 -1.36 -30.33
CA THR A 410 10.44 -0.97 -29.12
C THR A 410 10.05 0.51 -29.08
N PHE A 411 10.54 1.36 -30.00
CA PHE A 411 10.15 2.77 -30.05
C PHE A 411 8.68 2.90 -30.48
N GLN A 412 7.87 3.58 -29.67
CA GLN A 412 6.42 3.61 -29.86
C GLN A 412 6.01 4.59 -30.97
N GLN A 413 5.09 4.16 -31.83
CA GLN A 413 4.47 5.01 -32.85
C GLN A 413 3.86 6.28 -32.23
N SER A 414 3.18 6.17 -31.08
CA SER A 414 2.59 7.32 -30.39
C SER A 414 3.62 8.36 -29.96
N SER A 415 4.83 7.94 -29.60
CA SER A 415 5.90 8.87 -29.25
C SER A 415 6.45 9.57 -30.50
N LEU A 416 6.61 8.84 -31.61
CA LEU A 416 7.01 9.45 -32.88
C LEU A 416 5.96 10.47 -33.36
N ASP A 417 4.68 10.09 -33.32
CA ASP A 417 3.57 10.96 -33.70
C ASP A 417 3.52 12.22 -32.84
N HIS A 418 3.77 12.11 -31.52
CA HIS A 418 3.86 13.25 -30.61
C HIS A 418 4.97 14.23 -31.01
N ILE A 419 6.17 13.72 -31.29
CA ILE A 419 7.31 14.55 -31.73
C ILE A 419 6.96 15.33 -33.00
N ILE A 420 6.38 14.63 -33.99
CA ILE A 420 5.97 15.23 -35.25
C ILE A 420 4.90 16.31 -35.03
N ASP A 421 3.90 16.03 -34.20
CA ASP A 421 2.82 16.95 -33.90
C ASP A 421 3.31 18.23 -33.23
N VAL A 422 4.17 18.11 -32.21
CA VAL A 422 4.77 19.26 -31.51
C VAL A 422 5.59 20.11 -32.48
N SER A 423 6.43 19.50 -33.32
CA SER A 423 7.20 20.21 -34.35
C SER A 423 6.29 20.90 -35.37
N TYR A 424 5.24 20.23 -35.84
CA TYR A 424 4.27 20.79 -36.78
C TYR A 424 3.53 22.00 -36.20
N ARG A 425 3.01 21.90 -34.97
CA ARG A 425 2.35 23.02 -34.29
C ARG A 425 3.29 24.21 -34.12
N ALA A 426 4.53 23.97 -33.68
CA ALA A 426 5.52 25.04 -33.55
C ALA A 426 5.78 25.77 -34.88
N ALA A 427 5.78 25.06 -36.02
CA ALA A 427 5.92 25.64 -37.35
C ALA A 427 4.68 26.43 -37.78
N VAL A 428 3.48 25.87 -37.63
CA VAL A 428 2.19 26.51 -37.96
C VAL A 428 2.00 27.81 -37.20
N GLU A 429 2.35 27.82 -35.92
CA GLU A 429 2.20 28.97 -35.03
C GLU A 429 3.33 30.00 -35.20
N GLY A 430 4.30 29.76 -36.09
CA GLY A 430 5.43 30.65 -36.33
C GLY A 430 6.43 30.72 -35.17
N ARG A 431 6.33 29.83 -34.19
CA ARG A 431 7.28 29.72 -33.06
C ARG A 431 8.61 29.12 -33.49
N MET A 432 8.59 28.20 -34.47
CA MET A 432 9.79 27.61 -35.07
C MET A 432 9.59 27.41 -36.58
N PRO A 433 9.90 28.40 -37.42
CA PRO A 433 9.54 28.35 -38.83
C PRO A 433 10.35 27.31 -39.63
N VAL A 434 11.57 26.98 -39.21
CA VAL A 434 12.43 26.00 -39.88
C VAL A 434 13.13 25.11 -38.85
N GLY A 435 13.35 23.85 -39.22
CA GLY A 435 14.02 22.87 -38.37
C GLY A 435 14.46 21.62 -39.13
N THR A 436 15.01 20.67 -38.38
CA THR A 436 15.46 19.37 -38.88
C THR A 436 14.86 18.25 -38.05
N LEU A 437 14.23 17.28 -38.71
CA LEU A 437 13.82 16.00 -38.13
C LEU A 437 14.55 14.86 -38.86
N ALA A 438 15.57 14.31 -38.22
CA ALA A 438 16.26 13.12 -38.69
C ALA A 438 15.86 11.93 -37.80
N LEU A 439 14.94 11.11 -38.31
CA LEU A 439 14.22 10.06 -37.58
C LEU A 439 14.56 8.69 -38.21
N GLU A 440 15.84 8.34 -38.28
CA GLU A 440 16.35 7.30 -39.17
C GLU A 440 16.93 6.07 -38.47
N THR A 441 16.75 4.90 -39.07
CA THR A 441 17.40 3.66 -38.65
C THR A 441 18.92 3.74 -38.85
N MET A 442 19.68 3.20 -37.89
CA MET A 442 21.15 3.23 -37.93
C MET A 442 21.71 2.06 -38.75
N TYR A 443 22.71 2.32 -39.58
CA TYR A 443 23.45 1.29 -40.35
C TYR A 443 22.63 0.47 -41.37
N THR A 444 21.41 0.87 -41.70
CA THR A 444 20.62 0.26 -42.79
C THR A 444 20.77 1.08 -44.07
N VAL A 445 20.79 0.38 -45.21
CA VAL A 445 20.77 1.00 -46.54
C VAL A 445 19.71 0.27 -47.38
N PRO A 446 18.64 0.96 -47.83
CA PRO A 446 18.33 2.37 -47.57
C PRO A 446 17.98 2.64 -46.09
N ARG A 447 18.19 3.88 -45.65
CA ARG A 447 17.78 4.34 -44.31
C ARG A 447 16.28 4.50 -44.28
N ARG A 448 15.63 3.95 -43.25
CA ARG A 448 14.17 3.99 -43.06
C ARG A 448 13.81 4.78 -41.81
N LEU A 449 12.54 5.15 -41.68
CA LEU A 449 12.04 5.73 -40.43
C LEU A 449 12.21 4.75 -39.26
N ILE A 450 12.54 5.27 -38.08
CA ILE A 450 12.73 4.49 -36.84
C ILE A 450 11.49 3.66 -36.45
N VAL A 451 10.29 4.18 -36.72
CA VAL A 451 9.01 3.49 -36.62
C VAL A 451 8.05 4.11 -37.66
N THR A 452 7.03 3.37 -38.10
CA THR A 452 6.04 3.91 -39.05
C THR A 452 5.12 4.90 -38.34
N PRO A 453 5.06 6.18 -38.75
CA PRO A 453 4.14 7.16 -38.17
C PRO A 453 2.69 6.87 -38.55
N SER A 454 1.72 7.42 -37.80
CA SER A 454 0.31 7.35 -38.23
C SER A 454 0.06 8.15 -39.51
N SER A 455 -1.10 7.95 -40.14
CA SER A 455 -1.46 8.67 -41.36
C SER A 455 -1.51 10.19 -41.15
N ASP A 456 -2.04 10.64 -40.01
CA ASP A 456 -2.08 12.06 -39.64
C ASP A 456 -0.68 12.64 -39.42
N ALA A 457 0.18 11.93 -38.67
CA ALA A 457 1.57 12.34 -38.46
C ALA A 457 2.36 12.37 -39.79
N LEU A 458 2.10 11.44 -40.71
CA LEU A 458 2.73 11.45 -42.03
C LEU A 458 2.32 12.68 -42.86
N GLU A 459 1.05 13.10 -42.81
CA GLU A 459 0.59 14.33 -43.46
C GLU A 459 1.28 15.58 -42.87
N LYS A 460 1.43 15.62 -41.54
CA LYS A 460 2.14 16.69 -40.83
C LYS A 460 3.63 16.73 -41.21
N LEU A 461 4.30 15.59 -41.32
CA LEU A 461 5.70 15.52 -41.79
C LEU A 461 5.85 16.07 -43.21
N ARG A 462 4.94 15.73 -44.12
CA ARG A 462 4.93 16.28 -45.49
C ARG A 462 4.72 17.79 -45.47
N ALA A 463 3.79 18.28 -44.66
CA ALA A 463 3.55 19.72 -44.53
C ALA A 463 4.79 20.46 -43.97
N LEU A 464 5.45 19.90 -42.94
CA LEU A 464 6.71 20.42 -42.41
C LEU A 464 7.76 20.60 -43.52
N ARG A 465 7.95 19.58 -44.37
CA ARG A 465 8.88 19.62 -45.50
C ARG A 465 8.45 20.62 -46.58
N ASP A 466 7.25 20.44 -47.11
CA ASP A 466 6.81 21.05 -48.37
C ASP A 466 6.32 22.50 -48.19
N VAL A 467 5.79 22.83 -47.01
CA VAL A 467 5.19 24.15 -46.72
C VAL A 467 6.11 24.98 -45.82
N TYR A 468 6.68 24.37 -44.78
CA TYR A 468 7.47 25.07 -43.77
C TYR A 468 8.99 24.97 -44.02
N GLY A 469 9.44 24.22 -45.02
CA GLY A 469 10.85 24.14 -45.40
C GLY A 469 11.73 23.41 -44.37
N TRP A 470 11.15 22.52 -43.58
CA TRP A 470 11.92 21.67 -42.67
C TRP A 470 12.71 20.61 -43.44
N SER A 471 13.89 20.30 -42.92
CA SER A 471 14.70 19.18 -43.41
C SER A 471 14.25 17.89 -42.73
N ILE A 472 13.78 16.92 -43.51
CA ILE A 472 13.29 15.63 -42.99
C ILE A 472 14.17 14.50 -43.52
N SER A 473 14.65 13.62 -42.63
CA SER A 473 15.43 12.42 -42.98
C SER A 473 14.87 11.19 -42.25
N PRO A 474 14.66 10.05 -42.94
CA PRO A 474 14.85 9.88 -44.37
C PRO A 474 13.66 10.47 -45.17
N ASP A 475 13.93 10.94 -46.38
CA ASP A 475 12.94 11.54 -47.28
C ASP A 475 12.29 10.45 -48.15
N GLU A 476 11.50 9.56 -47.54
CA GLU A 476 10.92 8.39 -48.21
C GLU A 476 9.42 8.53 -48.60
N PHE A 477 8.76 9.68 -48.34
CA PHE A 477 7.28 9.76 -48.34
C PHE A 477 6.62 10.99 -48.96
#